data_AF-A0A078JKY4-F1
#
_entry.id   AF-A0A078JKY4-F1
#
_cell.length_a   1.000
_cell.length_b   1.000
_cell.length_c   1.000
_cell.angle_alpha   90.00
_cell.angle_beta   90.00
_cell.angle_gamma   90.00
#
_symmetry.space_group_name_H-M   'P 1'
#
loop_
_entity.id
_entity.type
_entity.pdbx_description
1 polymer ?
#
loop_
_entity_poly.entity_id
_entity_poly.type
_entity_poly.pdbx_seq_one_letter_code
_entity_poly.pdbx_strand_id
1 'polypeptide(L)'
;MVKKCDIDSLYISRLRYRSPWDVMSSKFRRGTVTVAGDSMHLMGPFIGQGCSAALEDGVVLARCLWSKLGQDGMNNVSSRKQIEEAIDEYVRERRGRLVGLSTQTYLTGRLIEASSPATKLLLIVLLMILFRDHIGHTRYDCGRL
;
A
#
# COMPACT_ATOMS: atom_id res chain seq x y z
N MET A 1 -22.83 8.04 -12.33
CA MET A 1 -23.50 6.73 -12.40
C MET A 1 -23.67 6.36 -13.87
N VAL A 2 -23.00 5.31 -14.35
CA VAL A 2 -23.08 4.89 -15.77
C VAL A 2 -24.44 4.23 -16.00
N LYS A 3 -25.24 4.76 -16.93
CA LYS A 3 -26.65 4.34 -17.15
C LYS A 3 -26.84 3.34 -18.29
N LYS A 4 -25.83 3.12 -19.13
CA LYS A 4 -25.87 2.24 -20.31
C LYS A 4 -24.60 1.39 -20.36
N CYS A 5 -24.48 0.43 -19.46
CA CYS A 5 -23.43 -0.59 -19.52
C CYS A 5 -24.11 -1.92 -19.79
N ASP A 6 -23.71 -2.60 -20.86
CA ASP A 6 -24.16 -3.95 -21.14
C ASP A 6 -23.51 -4.89 -20.11
N ILE A 7 -24.33 -5.63 -19.35
CA ILE A 7 -23.85 -6.51 -18.27
C ILE A 7 -22.95 -7.61 -18.84
N ASP A 8 -23.22 -8.05 -20.07
CA ASP A 8 -22.42 -9.09 -20.73
C ASP A 8 -21.06 -8.56 -21.22
N SER A 9 -20.90 -7.24 -21.27
CA SER A 9 -19.62 -6.57 -21.56
C SER A 9 -18.75 -6.33 -20.33
N LEU A 10 -19.28 -6.56 -19.11
CA LEU A 10 -18.53 -6.44 -17.87
C LEU A 10 -17.54 -7.60 -17.74
N TYR A 11 -16.36 -7.42 -18.32
CA TYR A 11 -15.20 -8.20 -17.97
C TYR A 11 -14.68 -7.75 -16.60
N ILE A 12 -15.24 -8.34 -15.54
CA ILE A 12 -14.57 -8.39 -14.24
C ILE A 12 -13.36 -9.30 -14.43
N SER A 13 -12.28 -8.72 -14.94
CA SER A 13 -10.98 -9.38 -14.93
C SER A 13 -10.73 -9.83 -13.49
N ARG A 14 -10.34 -11.10 -13.31
CA ARG A 14 -10.02 -11.66 -11.98
C ARG A 14 -9.18 -10.61 -11.25
N LEU A 15 -9.71 -10.09 -10.14
CA LEU A 15 -9.04 -9.07 -9.34
C LEU A 15 -7.65 -9.59 -9.00
N ARG A 16 -6.64 -9.16 -9.75
CA ARG A 16 -5.25 -9.52 -9.51
C ARG A 16 -4.74 -8.59 -8.43
N TYR A 17 -5.02 -8.91 -7.19
CA TYR A 17 -4.36 -8.24 -6.07
C TYR A 17 -2.96 -8.82 -5.91
N ARG A 18 -1.99 -7.97 -5.55
CA ARG A 18 -0.66 -8.41 -5.17
C ARG A 18 -0.77 -9.09 -3.80
N SER A 19 -0.08 -10.21 -3.61
CA SER A 19 -0.14 -10.88 -2.32
C SER A 19 0.64 -10.09 -1.26
N PRO A 20 0.26 -10.14 0.02
CA PRO A 20 0.94 -9.36 1.06
C PRO A 20 2.43 -9.69 1.19
N TRP A 21 2.81 -10.97 0.96
CA TRP A 21 4.20 -11.44 1.01
C TRP A 21 5.03 -10.94 -0.17
N ASP A 22 4.42 -10.66 -1.33
CA ASP A 22 5.12 -9.97 -2.41
C ASP A 22 5.51 -8.56 -1.97
N VAL A 23 4.62 -7.84 -1.27
CA VAL A 23 4.94 -6.51 -0.74
C VAL A 23 6.05 -6.58 0.31
N MET A 24 6.03 -7.61 1.15
CA MET A 24 7.04 -7.81 2.19
C MET A 24 8.43 -8.11 1.63
N SER A 25 8.54 -8.83 0.51
CA SER A 25 9.81 -9.32 -0.05
C SER A 25 10.33 -8.52 -1.25
N SER A 26 9.49 -7.72 -1.90
CA SER A 26 9.86 -7.00 -3.12
C SER A 26 10.90 -5.90 -2.88
N LYS A 27 11.75 -5.67 -3.90
CA LYS A 27 12.59 -4.48 -3.99
C LYS A 27 11.83 -3.38 -4.69
N PHE A 28 11.53 -2.29 -3.98
CA PHE A 28 10.78 -1.14 -4.49
C PHE A 28 11.65 0.02 -4.96
N ARG A 29 12.98 -0.15 -4.91
CA ARG A 29 13.92 0.86 -5.40
C ARG A 29 15.08 0.26 -6.16
N ARG A 30 15.64 1.06 -7.04
CA ARG A 30 16.90 0.80 -7.74
C ARG A 30 17.65 2.12 -7.95
N GLY A 31 18.72 2.33 -7.20
CA GLY A 31 19.42 3.62 -7.16
C GLY A 31 18.47 4.72 -6.71
N THR A 32 18.39 5.80 -7.48
CA THR A 32 17.54 6.98 -7.25
C THR A 32 16.12 6.84 -7.79
N VAL A 33 15.70 5.64 -8.17
CA VAL A 33 14.36 5.36 -8.72
C VAL A 33 13.57 4.51 -7.76
N THR A 34 12.30 4.87 -7.54
CA THR A 34 11.35 4.10 -6.73
C THR A 34 9.95 4.11 -7.34
N VAL A 35 9.11 3.20 -6.87
CA VAL A 35 7.70 3.07 -7.25
C VAL A 35 6.81 3.47 -6.08
N ALA A 36 5.60 3.94 -6.38
CA ALA A 36 4.59 4.37 -5.41
C ALA A 36 3.18 4.05 -5.91
N GLY A 37 2.18 4.12 -5.02
CA GLY A 37 0.79 3.81 -5.37
C GLY A 37 0.60 2.37 -5.85
N ASP A 38 -0.33 2.13 -6.77
CA ASP A 38 -0.65 0.78 -7.24
C ASP A 38 0.54 0.02 -7.83
N SER A 39 1.53 0.73 -8.41
CA SER A 39 2.77 0.11 -8.91
C SER A 39 3.61 -0.53 -7.79
N MET A 40 3.49 0.00 -6.57
CA MET A 40 4.13 -0.53 -5.37
C MET A 40 3.22 -1.52 -4.65
N HIS A 41 1.93 -1.21 -4.48
CA HIS A 41 1.06 -1.88 -3.52
C HIS A 41 -0.39 -2.09 -4.01
N LEU A 42 -0.57 -2.49 -5.27
CA LEU A 42 -1.89 -2.90 -5.76
C LEU A 42 -2.56 -3.92 -4.82
N MET A 43 -3.68 -3.51 -4.23
CA MET A 43 -4.46 -4.28 -3.27
C MET A 43 -5.92 -4.36 -3.72
N GLY A 44 -6.65 -5.35 -3.21
CA GLY A 44 -8.10 -5.43 -3.44
C GLY A 44 -8.86 -4.19 -2.95
N PRO A 45 -10.03 -3.87 -3.54
CA PRO A 45 -10.76 -2.65 -3.20
C PRO A 45 -11.56 -2.74 -1.89
N PHE A 46 -11.48 -3.85 -1.15
CA PHE A 46 -12.43 -4.19 -0.08
C PHE A 46 -12.48 -3.22 1.10
N ILE A 47 -11.38 -2.54 1.40
CA ILE A 47 -11.31 -1.52 2.47
C ILE A 47 -11.12 -0.09 1.92
N GLY A 48 -11.12 0.08 0.58
CA GLY A 48 -11.05 1.38 -0.07
C GLY A 48 -9.76 2.18 0.19
N GLN A 49 -8.65 1.53 0.53
CA GLN A 49 -7.42 2.23 0.97
C GLN A 49 -6.38 2.49 -0.13
N GLY A 50 -6.52 1.95 -1.34
CA GLY A 50 -5.49 2.08 -2.38
C GLY A 50 -5.10 3.53 -2.68
N CYS A 51 -6.09 4.40 -2.93
CA CYS A 51 -5.83 5.82 -3.19
C CYS A 51 -5.27 6.57 -1.98
N SER A 52 -5.82 6.34 -0.77
CA SER A 52 -5.28 6.92 0.46
C SER A 52 -3.81 6.53 0.65
N ALA A 53 -3.48 5.26 0.49
CA ALA A 53 -2.11 4.75 0.60
C ALA A 53 -1.17 5.38 -0.44
N ALA A 54 -1.64 5.66 -1.66
CA ALA A 54 -0.86 6.37 -2.67
C ALA A 54 -0.59 7.84 -2.30
N LEU A 55 -1.56 8.52 -1.67
CA LEU A 55 -1.34 9.88 -1.14
C LEU A 55 -0.38 9.88 0.05
N GLU A 56 -0.53 8.91 0.96
CA GLU A 56 0.40 8.69 2.08
C GLU A 56 1.84 8.48 1.56
N ASP A 57 2.03 7.71 0.48
CA ASP A 57 3.35 7.53 -0.14
C ASP A 57 3.95 8.86 -0.60
N GLY A 58 3.14 9.73 -1.24
CA GLY A 58 3.58 11.05 -1.69
C GLY A 58 4.08 11.93 -0.54
N VAL A 59 3.34 11.97 0.56
CA VAL A 59 3.71 12.73 1.77
C VAL A 59 5.01 12.19 2.38
N VAL A 60 5.10 10.88 2.59
CA VAL A 60 6.28 10.25 3.21
C VAL A 60 7.50 10.40 2.31
N LEU A 61 7.35 10.19 0.99
CA LEU A 61 8.45 10.35 0.04
C LEU A 61 8.96 11.80 0.02
N ALA A 62 8.06 12.79 -0.04
CA ALA A 62 8.43 14.20 -0.01
C ALA A 62 9.20 14.55 1.26
N ARG A 63 8.74 14.07 2.41
CA ARG A 63 9.42 14.28 3.69
C ARG A 63 10.79 13.63 3.75
N CYS A 64 10.90 12.36 3.33
CA CYS A 64 12.18 11.65 3.32
C CYS A 64 13.20 12.35 2.41
N LEU A 65 12.77 12.82 1.24
CA LEU A 65 13.61 13.61 0.33
C LEU A 65 14.04 14.92 1.01
N TRP A 66 13.08 15.69 1.53
CA TRP A 66 13.37 16.95 2.20
C TRP A 66 14.36 16.81 3.36
N SER A 67 14.19 15.78 4.19
CA SER A 67 15.06 15.49 5.34
C SER A 67 16.54 15.25 4.94
N LYS A 68 16.80 14.69 3.76
CA LYS A 68 18.17 14.40 3.29
C LYS A 68 18.76 15.48 2.40
N LEU A 69 17.94 16.17 1.61
CA LEU A 69 18.37 17.17 0.63
C LEU A 69 18.36 18.60 1.21
N GLY A 70 17.43 18.92 2.12
CA GLY A 70 17.25 20.29 2.61
C GLY A 70 16.99 21.31 1.48
N GLN A 71 17.25 22.60 1.75
CA GLN A 71 17.14 23.65 0.73
C GLN A 71 18.33 23.68 -0.24
N ASP A 72 19.54 23.33 0.21
CA ASP A 72 20.78 23.46 -0.56
C ASP A 72 21.15 22.21 -1.39
N GLY A 73 20.47 21.08 -1.19
CA GLY A 73 20.80 19.79 -1.82
C GLY A 73 20.43 19.66 -3.29
N MET A 74 19.75 20.63 -3.91
CA MET A 74 19.41 20.55 -5.34
C MET A 74 20.61 20.82 -6.27
N ASN A 75 21.68 21.47 -5.76
CA ASN A 75 22.76 22.03 -6.57
C ASN A 75 24.13 21.34 -6.42
N ASN A 76 24.23 20.22 -5.70
CA ASN A 76 25.52 19.62 -5.35
C ASN A 76 25.72 18.19 -5.88
N VAL A 77 26.97 17.79 -6.15
CA VAL A 77 27.30 16.47 -6.70
C VAL A 77 27.08 15.33 -5.67
N SER A 78 27.00 15.68 -4.38
CA SER A 78 26.68 14.77 -3.25
C SER A 78 25.22 14.29 -3.22
N SER A 79 24.35 14.84 -4.07
CA SER A 79 22.90 14.64 -4.01
C SER A 79 22.44 13.22 -4.35
N ARG A 80 23.20 12.46 -5.15
CA ARG A 80 22.77 11.10 -5.56
C ARG A 80 22.66 10.15 -4.37
N LYS A 81 23.67 10.08 -3.52
CA LYS A 81 23.68 9.20 -2.34
C LYS A 81 22.57 9.61 -1.35
N GLN A 82 22.38 10.91 -1.16
CA GLN A 82 21.31 11.45 -0.30
C GLN A 82 19.91 11.08 -0.82
N ILE A 83 19.68 11.14 -2.14
CA ILE A 83 18.43 10.69 -2.75
C ILE A 83 18.22 9.19 -2.54
N GLU A 84 19.27 8.38 -2.71
CA GLU A 84 19.19 6.93 -2.48
C GLU A 84 18.83 6.60 -1.02
N GLU A 85 19.46 7.27 -0.06
CA GLU A 85 19.18 7.13 1.37
C GLU A 85 17.75 7.59 1.71
N ALA A 86 17.28 8.69 1.12
CA ALA A 86 15.90 9.17 1.29
C ALA A 86 14.88 8.16 0.77
N ILE A 87 15.13 7.57 -0.41
CA ILE A 87 14.26 6.54 -0.98
C ILE A 87 14.27 5.26 -0.13
N ASP A 88 15.42 4.85 0.39
CA ASP A 88 15.51 3.73 1.32
C ASP A 88 14.67 3.96 2.57
N GLU A 89 14.75 5.17 3.13
CA GLU A 89 13.96 5.57 4.28
C GLU A 89 12.45 5.54 3.98
N TYR A 90 12.03 6.09 2.85
CA TYR A 90 10.66 6.02 2.35
C TYR A 90 10.16 4.58 2.23
N VAL A 91 10.89 3.71 1.51
CA VAL A 91 10.48 2.31 1.30
C VAL A 91 10.39 1.56 2.63
N ARG A 92 11.33 1.81 3.54
CA ARG A 92 11.36 1.17 4.86
C ARG A 92 10.15 1.59 5.70
N GLU A 93 9.83 2.88 5.74
CA GLU A 93 8.70 3.40 6.51
C GLU A 93 7.37 2.87 5.97
N ARG A 94 7.21 2.87 4.64
CA ARG A 94 5.96 2.44 3.99
C ARG A 94 5.72 0.94 4.03
N ARG A 95 6.78 0.11 4.04
CA ARG A 95 6.64 -1.36 3.93
C ARG A 95 5.70 -1.95 4.96
N GLY A 96 5.84 -1.60 6.25
CA GLY A 96 4.99 -2.14 7.31
C GLY A 96 3.51 -1.77 7.12
N ARG A 97 3.26 -0.49 6.82
CA ARG A 97 1.92 0.04 6.54
C ARG A 97 1.25 -0.68 5.36
N LEU A 98 1.97 -0.84 4.25
CA LEU A 98 1.46 -1.45 3.03
C LEU A 98 1.23 -2.96 3.18
N VAL A 99 2.10 -3.67 3.91
CA VAL A 99 1.90 -5.09 4.24
C VAL A 99 0.63 -5.27 5.08
N GLY A 100 0.40 -4.40 6.08
CA GLY A 100 -0.83 -4.42 6.90
C GLY A 100 -2.09 -4.25 6.05
N LEU A 101 -2.14 -3.20 5.23
CA LEU A 101 -3.27 -2.93 4.32
C LEU A 101 -3.53 -4.08 3.34
N SER A 102 -2.46 -4.58 2.72
CA SER A 102 -2.54 -5.70 1.76
C SER A 102 -3.07 -6.96 2.46
N THR A 103 -2.62 -7.23 3.68
CA THR A 103 -3.05 -8.40 4.46
C THR A 103 -4.52 -8.30 4.86
N GLN A 104 -4.97 -7.15 5.39
CA GLN A 104 -6.36 -6.95 5.77
C GLN A 104 -7.30 -7.12 4.58
N THR A 105 -6.94 -6.51 3.45
CA THR A 105 -7.67 -6.60 2.19
C THR A 105 -7.71 -8.04 1.66
N TYR A 106 -6.58 -8.74 1.68
CA TYR A 106 -6.48 -10.13 1.26
C TYR A 106 -7.43 -11.03 2.08
N LEU A 107 -7.36 -10.94 3.41
CA LEU A 107 -8.22 -11.73 4.29
C LEU A 107 -9.71 -11.39 4.10
N THR A 108 -10.04 -10.11 3.90
CA THR A 108 -11.41 -9.66 3.62
C THR A 108 -11.93 -10.23 2.30
N GLY A 109 -11.13 -10.20 1.24
CA GLY A 109 -11.49 -10.79 -0.05
C GLY A 109 -11.70 -12.30 0.05
N ARG A 110 -10.79 -13.00 0.74
CA ARG A 110 -10.91 -14.44 1.01
C ARG A 110 -12.16 -14.79 1.82
N LEU A 111 -12.56 -13.93 2.74
CA LEU A 111 -13.77 -14.11 3.55
C LEU A 111 -15.05 -13.99 2.70
N ILE A 112 -15.07 -13.03 1.76
CA ILE A 112 -16.18 -12.84 0.82
C ILE A 112 -16.30 -14.05 -0.12
N GLU A 113 -15.18 -14.57 -0.61
CA GLU A 113 -15.14 -15.72 -1.54
C GLU A 113 -15.42 -17.07 -0.85
N ALA A 114 -15.22 -17.18 0.46
CA ALA A 114 -15.34 -18.46 1.16
C ALA A 114 -16.79 -18.98 1.17
N SER A 115 -16.98 -20.26 0.80
CA SER A 115 -18.29 -20.92 0.91
C SER A 115 -18.47 -21.70 2.23
N SER A 116 -17.38 -22.20 2.81
CA SER A 116 -17.41 -23.03 4.03
C SER A 116 -17.55 -22.20 5.32
N PRO A 117 -18.51 -22.52 6.21
CA PRO A 117 -18.66 -21.83 7.50
C PRO A 117 -17.41 -21.90 8.38
N ALA A 118 -16.70 -23.03 8.39
CA ALA A 118 -15.49 -23.19 9.18
C ALA A 118 -14.36 -22.27 8.68
N THR A 119 -14.21 -22.14 7.35
CA THR A 119 -13.23 -21.22 6.75
C THR A 119 -13.60 -19.76 7.03
N LYS A 120 -14.88 -19.40 6.96
CA LYS A 120 -15.35 -18.06 7.35
C LYS A 120 -15.02 -17.76 8.80
N LEU A 121 -15.33 -18.68 9.72
CA LEU A 121 -15.04 -18.52 11.14
C LEU A 121 -13.53 -18.31 11.37
N LEU A 122 -12.68 -19.12 10.74
CA LEU A 122 -11.24 -18.97 10.82
C LEU A 122 -10.77 -17.59 10.34
N LEU A 123 -11.25 -17.13 9.18
CA LEU A 123 -10.89 -15.83 8.62
C LEU A 123 -11.37 -14.66 9.48
N ILE A 124 -12.57 -14.76 10.08
CA ILE A 124 -13.10 -13.77 11.03
C ILE A 124 -12.20 -13.71 12.27
N VAL A 125 -11.82 -14.86 12.84
CA VAL A 125 -10.90 -14.92 13.99
C VAL A 125 -9.55 -14.30 13.65
N LEU A 126 -8.97 -14.61 12.49
CA LEU A 126 -7.71 -14.01 12.03
C LEU A 126 -7.82 -12.49 11.87
N LEU A 127 -8.90 -11.99 11.27
CA LEU A 127 -9.15 -10.55 11.13
C LEU A 127 -9.27 -9.88 12.50
N MET A 128 -9.97 -10.47 13.46
CA MET A 128 -10.10 -9.90 14.81
C MET A 128 -8.77 -9.86 15.57
N ILE A 129 -7.92 -10.88 15.42
CA ILE A 129 -6.61 -10.94 16.08
C ILE A 129 -5.63 -9.93 15.46
N LEU A 130 -5.53 -9.89 14.13
CA LEU A 130 -4.56 -9.07 13.42
C LEU A 130 -5.01 -7.60 13.28
N PHE A 131 -6.32 -7.36 13.17
CA PHE A 131 -6.93 -6.05 12.92
C PHE A 131 -8.06 -5.78 13.92
N ARG A 132 -7.72 -5.84 15.22
CA ARG A 132 -8.66 -5.62 16.32
C ARG A 132 -9.51 -4.36 16.15
N ASP A 133 -8.89 -3.29 15.66
CA ASP A 133 -9.59 -2.10 15.20
C ASP A 133 -9.73 -2.13 13.68
N HIS A 134 -10.90 -2.60 13.22
CA HIS A 134 -11.21 -2.78 11.81
C HIS A 134 -11.11 -1.50 10.96
N ILE A 135 -11.31 -0.32 11.55
CA ILE A 135 -11.18 0.99 10.89
C ILE A 135 -9.86 1.70 11.23
N GLY A 136 -8.98 1.08 12.02
CA GLY A 136 -7.73 1.69 12.46
C GLY A 136 -6.83 2.11 11.30
N HIS A 137 -6.96 1.42 10.17
CA HIS A 137 -6.27 1.77 8.94
C HIS A 137 -6.61 3.17 8.40
N THR A 138 -7.75 3.77 8.77
CA THR A 138 -8.14 5.12 8.33
C THR A 138 -7.43 6.24 9.09
N ARG A 139 -6.83 5.91 10.24
CA ARG A 139 -6.18 6.86 11.15
C ARG A 139 -4.66 6.81 11.05
N TYR A 140 -4.16 6.59 9.84
CA TYR A 140 -2.72 6.55 9.61
C TYR A 140 -2.14 7.95 9.63
N ASP A 141 -1.21 8.19 10.56
CA ASP A 141 -0.48 9.44 10.64
C ASP A 141 0.77 9.35 9.77
N CYS A 142 0.84 10.20 8.75
CA CYS A 142 2.03 10.32 7.90
C CYS A 142 3.14 11.14 8.57
N GLY A 143 2.94 11.65 9.78
CA GLY A 143 3.81 12.57 10.51
C GLY A 143 3.80 14.00 9.94
N ARG A 144 4.73 14.83 10.40
CA ARG A 144 4.83 16.24 10.02
C ARG A 144 5.73 16.44 8.80
N LEU A 145 5.38 17.43 7.97
CA LEU A 145 6.20 17.95 6.88
C LEU A 145 7.15 19.03 7.38
#